data_AF-A0A2V5TJI0-F1
#
_entry.id   AF-A0A2V5TJI0-F1
#
_cell.length_a   1.000
_cell.length_b   1.000
_cell.length_c   1.000
_cell.angle_alpha   90.00
_cell.angle_beta   90.00
_cell.angle_gamma   90.00
#
_symmetry.space_group_name_H-M   'P 1'
#
loop_
_entity.id
_entity.type
_entity.pdbx_description
1 polymer ?
#
loop_
_entity_poly.entity_id
_entity_poly.type
_entity_poly.pdbx_seq_one_letter_code
_entity_poly.pdbx_strand_id
1 'polypeptide(L)'
;MSTKPRSIAWELIVLFSIASALLVACGLGVFYVIAVRHAFAEDNAILADKISALSADLRESSPDVFAQELKSHRAGEHATYWIRMLDSQGRTYAETPGMDRLLPPEIFPLAQQSSVAVGGRKDYHRGAKLFSLIAFD
;
A
#
# COMPACT_ATOMS: atom_id res chain seq x y z
N MET A 1 -18.91 35.66 -45.75
CA MET A 1 -18.34 34.67 -44.81
C MET A 1 -17.40 33.79 -45.61
N SER A 2 -16.08 34.04 -45.57
CA SER A 2 -15.10 33.37 -46.45
C SER A 2 -14.39 32.25 -45.67
N THR A 3 -14.71 30.99 -45.98
CA THR A 3 -13.94 29.84 -45.50
C THR A 3 -12.70 29.71 -46.36
N LYS A 4 -11.58 30.23 -45.86
CA LYS A 4 -10.26 30.17 -46.50
C LYS A 4 -9.89 28.69 -46.75
N PRO A 5 -9.44 28.30 -47.96
CA PRO A 5 -9.10 26.92 -48.24
C PRO A 5 -7.95 26.49 -47.32
N ARG A 6 -8.19 25.46 -46.49
CA ARG A 6 -7.16 24.90 -45.62
C ARG A 6 -6.12 24.20 -46.49
N SER A 7 -4.86 24.60 -46.33
CA SER A 7 -3.74 23.95 -46.99
C SER A 7 -3.62 22.49 -46.50
N ILE A 8 -3.51 21.55 -47.44
CA ILE A 8 -3.39 20.10 -47.18
C ILE A 8 -2.25 19.80 -46.19
N ALA A 9 -1.16 20.59 -46.26
CA ALA A 9 -0.02 20.45 -45.35
C ALA A 9 -0.40 20.73 -43.88
N TRP A 10 -1.27 21.70 -43.62
CA TRP A 10 -1.72 22.03 -42.26
C TRP A 10 -2.58 20.91 -41.68
N GLU A 11 -3.46 20.32 -42.49
CA GLU A 11 -4.30 19.20 -42.07
C GLU A 11 -3.46 17.97 -41.72
N LEU A 12 -2.44 17.67 -42.53
CA LEU A 12 -1.47 16.60 -42.25
C LEU A 12 -0.67 16.87 -40.97
N ILE A 13 -0.19 18.10 -40.74
CA ILE A 13 0.55 18.47 -39.52
C ILE A 13 -0.32 18.28 -38.28
N VAL A 14 -1.60 18.70 -38.33
CA VAL A 14 -2.53 18.57 -37.22
C VAL A 14 -2.81 17.10 -36.92
N LEU A 15 -3.13 16.29 -37.94
CA LEU A 15 -3.39 14.86 -37.78
C LEU A 15 -2.16 14.12 -37.22
N PHE A 16 -0.97 14.43 -37.75
CA PHE A 16 0.28 13.87 -37.26
C PHE A 16 0.55 14.26 -35.80
N SER A 17 0.35 15.52 -35.45
CA SER A 17 0.55 16.01 -34.08
C SER A 17 -0.42 15.35 -33.10
N ILE A 18 -1.69 15.17 -33.48
CA ILE A 18 -2.68 14.46 -32.67
C ILE A 18 -2.29 13.00 -32.51
N ALA A 19 -1.91 12.32 -33.60
CA ALA A 19 -1.48 10.93 -33.55
C ALA A 19 -0.24 10.75 -32.67
N SER A 20 0.73 11.66 -32.78
CA SER A 20 1.95 11.65 -31.97
C SER A 20 1.63 11.90 -30.50
N ALA A 21 0.78 12.88 -30.19
CA ALA A 21 0.33 13.13 -28.82
C ALA A 21 -0.42 11.94 -28.22
N LEU A 22 -1.27 11.27 -28.99
CA LEU A 22 -1.97 10.05 -28.57
C LEU A 22 -0.99 8.91 -28.31
N LEU A 23 0.01 8.71 -29.16
CA LEU A 23 1.05 7.70 -28.95
C LEU A 23 1.86 7.97 -27.68
N VAL A 24 2.25 9.24 -27.44
CA VAL A 24 2.97 9.64 -26.23
C VAL A 24 2.10 9.44 -24.99
N ALA A 25 0.84 9.87 -25.02
CA ALA A 25 -0.10 9.70 -23.91
C ALA A 25 -0.37 8.21 -23.61
N CYS A 26 -0.52 7.39 -24.65
CA CYS A 26 -0.71 5.95 -24.53
C CYS A 26 0.52 5.28 -23.92
N GLY A 27 1.71 5.57 -24.45
CA GLY A 27 2.97 5.05 -23.92
C GLY A 27 3.16 5.42 -22.46
N LEU A 28 3.01 6.71 -22.13
CA LEU A 28 3.14 7.21 -20.76
C LEU A 28 2.11 6.58 -19.81
N GLY A 29 0.86 6.44 -20.26
CA GLY A 29 -0.20 5.81 -19.48
C GLY A 29 0.09 4.33 -19.18
N VAL A 30 0.55 3.57 -20.17
CA VAL A 30 0.97 2.17 -19.99
C VAL A 30 2.17 2.08 -19.05
N PHE A 31 3.20 2.90 -19.24
CA PHE A 31 4.34 2.96 -18.31
C PHE A 31 3.92 3.34 -16.90
N TYR A 32 2.98 4.27 -16.73
CA TYR A 32 2.46 4.66 -15.43
C TYR A 32 1.71 3.50 -14.77
N VAL A 33 0.83 2.80 -15.49
CA VAL A 33 0.11 1.64 -14.98
C VAL A 33 1.09 0.51 -14.61
N ILE A 34 2.10 0.25 -15.44
CA ILE A 34 3.14 -0.75 -15.19
C ILE A 34 3.98 -0.37 -13.97
N ALA A 35 4.44 0.88 -13.87
CA ALA A 35 5.24 1.37 -12.75
C ALA A 35 4.46 1.33 -11.43
N VAL A 36 3.20 1.77 -11.44
CA VAL A 36 2.31 1.67 -10.28
C VAL A 36 2.10 0.21 -9.90
N ARG A 37 1.77 -0.67 -10.87
CA ARG A 37 1.56 -2.09 -10.58
C ARG A 37 2.83 -2.78 -10.10
N HIS A 38 4.01 -2.45 -10.62
CA HIS A 38 5.27 -3.04 -10.18
C HIS A 38 5.72 -2.53 -8.82
N ALA A 39 5.63 -1.21 -8.57
CA ALA A 39 5.93 -0.65 -7.26
C ALA A 39 5.05 -1.30 -6.16
N PHE A 40 3.77 -1.56 -6.46
CA PHE A 40 2.90 -2.26 -5.51
C PHE A 40 3.02 -3.79 -5.51
N ALA A 41 3.52 -4.42 -6.57
CA ALA A 41 3.65 -5.88 -6.66
C ALA A 41 4.96 -6.39 -6.04
N GLU A 42 6.07 -5.67 -6.21
CA GLU A 42 7.36 -6.02 -5.61
C GLU A 42 7.32 -5.85 -4.08
N ASP A 43 6.73 -4.76 -3.60
CA ASP A 43 6.48 -4.55 -2.16
C ASP A 43 5.57 -5.63 -1.57
N ASN A 44 4.61 -6.17 -2.34
CA ASN A 44 3.67 -7.17 -1.86
C ASN A 44 4.27 -8.58 -1.75
N ALA A 45 5.17 -8.97 -2.65
CA ALA A 45 5.89 -10.24 -2.54
C ALA A 45 6.80 -10.24 -1.30
N ILE A 46 7.50 -9.13 -1.06
CA ILE A 46 8.34 -8.94 0.13
C ILE A 46 7.46 -8.92 1.40
N LEU A 47 6.28 -8.29 1.36
CA LEU A 47 5.39 -8.21 2.52
C LEU A 47 4.77 -9.57 2.87
N ALA A 48 4.38 -10.37 1.87
CA ALA A 48 3.88 -11.73 2.08
C ALA A 48 4.95 -12.67 2.66
N ASP A 49 6.19 -12.54 2.19
CA ASP A 49 7.34 -13.30 2.72
C ASP A 49 7.65 -12.89 4.17
N LYS A 50 7.63 -11.59 4.47
CA LYS A 50 7.78 -11.06 5.84
C LYS A 50 6.66 -11.49 6.78
N ILE A 51 5.41 -11.50 6.30
CA ILE A 51 4.26 -11.99 7.10
C ILE A 51 4.42 -13.48 7.38
N SER A 52 4.86 -14.25 6.39
CA SER A 52 5.09 -15.69 6.55
C SER A 52 6.19 -15.96 7.58
N ALA A 53 7.30 -15.20 7.53
CA ALA A 53 8.37 -15.28 8.52
C ALA A 53 7.88 -14.88 9.92
N LEU A 54 7.14 -13.78 10.04
CA LEU A 54 6.58 -13.33 11.33
C LEU A 54 5.59 -14.33 11.92
N SER A 55 4.78 -14.96 11.07
CA SER A 55 3.82 -15.99 11.48
C SER A 55 4.52 -17.26 11.95
N ALA A 56 5.68 -17.60 11.37
CA ALA A 56 6.50 -18.71 11.81
C ALA A 56 7.15 -18.41 13.17
N ASP A 57 7.73 -17.22 13.32
CA ASP A 57 8.33 -16.76 14.58
C ASP A 57 7.28 -16.67 15.72
N LEU A 58 6.07 -16.21 15.43
CA LEU A 58 4.94 -16.18 16.37
C LEU A 58 4.42 -17.57 16.75
N ARG A 59 4.58 -18.57 15.87
CA ARG A 59 4.22 -19.97 16.19
C ARG A 59 5.32 -20.67 16.99
N GLU A 60 6.56 -20.26 16.83
CA GLU A 60 7.72 -20.83 17.53
C GLU A 60 7.96 -20.17 18.89
N SER A 61 7.70 -18.86 19.01
CA SER A 61 7.83 -18.09 20.24
C SER A 61 6.49 -17.87 20.93
N SER A 62 6.46 -17.89 22.27
CA SER A 62 5.23 -17.55 23.01
C SER A 62 4.80 -16.11 22.67
N PRO A 63 3.50 -15.84 22.41
CA PRO A 63 3.00 -14.50 22.06
C PRO A 63 3.41 -13.40 23.05
N ASP A 64 3.64 -13.76 24.31
CA ASP A 64 4.09 -12.83 25.36
C ASP A 64 5.54 -12.38 25.18
N VAL A 65 6.42 -13.27 24.71
CA VAL A 65 7.83 -12.95 24.45
C VAL A 65 7.91 -12.01 23.26
N PHE A 66 7.17 -12.31 22.20
CA PHE A 66 7.08 -11.45 21.02
C PHE A 66 6.44 -10.09 21.35
N ALA A 67 5.42 -10.05 22.24
CA ALA A 67 4.85 -8.80 22.73
C ALA A 67 5.85 -7.93 23.47
N GLN A 68 6.76 -8.55 24.22
CA GLN A 68 7.80 -7.86 24.96
C GLN A 68 8.91 -7.35 24.04
N GLU A 69 9.29 -8.13 23.02
CA GLU A 69 10.22 -7.72 21.97
C GLU A 69 9.66 -6.58 21.12
N LEU A 70 8.36 -6.61 20.82
CA LEU A 70 7.72 -5.55 20.06
C LEU A 70 7.73 -4.22 20.80
N LYS A 71 7.54 -4.26 22.13
CA LYS A 71 7.59 -3.08 23.01
C LYS A 71 9.03 -2.57 23.22
N SER A 72 10.03 -3.44 23.13
CA SER A 72 11.44 -3.08 23.32
C SER A 72 12.10 -2.54 22.04
N HIS A 73 11.55 -2.86 20.87
CA HIS A 73 11.99 -2.31 19.58
C HIS A 73 11.83 -0.78 19.55
N ARG A 74 12.96 -0.06 19.42
CA ARG A 74 12.93 1.41 19.35
C ARG A 74 12.37 1.87 18.00
N ALA A 75 11.47 2.84 18.05
CA ALA A 75 10.83 3.54 16.93
C ALA A 75 11.78 4.26 15.93
N GLY A 76 13.09 4.00 15.98
CA GLY A 76 14.13 4.68 15.20
C GLY A 76 15.07 3.74 14.43
N GLU A 77 15.10 2.44 14.73
CA GLU A 77 15.81 1.47 13.88
C GLU A 77 14.87 1.02 12.76
N HIS A 78 14.74 1.86 11.71
CA HIS A 78 14.19 1.50 10.41
C HIS A 78 13.08 0.44 10.43
N ALA A 79 12.01 0.68 11.20
CA ALA A 79 10.88 -0.23 11.21
C ALA A 79 10.20 -0.18 9.83
N THR A 80 10.58 -1.12 8.97
CA THR A 80 10.04 -1.27 7.61
C THR A 80 8.53 -1.57 7.64
N TYR A 81 8.00 -1.98 8.79
CA TYR A 81 6.60 -2.27 9.02
C TYR A 81 6.23 -1.98 10.49
N TRP A 82 4.94 -1.70 10.70
CA TRP A 82 4.35 -1.45 12.02
C TRP A 82 3.48 -2.64 12.40
N ILE A 83 3.64 -3.16 13.62
CA ILE A 83 2.90 -4.33 14.09
C ILE A 83 2.04 -3.91 15.28
N ARG A 84 0.78 -4.34 15.26
CA ARG A 84 -0.15 -4.26 16.39
C ARG A 84 -0.76 -5.63 16.62
N MET A 85 -0.66 -6.09 17.86
CA MET A 85 -1.26 -7.34 18.31
C MET A 85 -2.53 -7.06 19.08
N LEU A 86 -3.56 -7.84 18.80
CA LEU A 86 -4.87 -7.74 19.41
C LEU A 86 -5.12 -8.95 20.30
N ASP A 87 -5.81 -8.74 21.42
CA ASP A 87 -6.35 -9.84 22.23
C ASP A 87 -7.60 -10.43 21.56
N SER A 88 -8.13 -11.51 22.13
CA SER A 88 -9.37 -12.15 21.66
C SER A 88 -10.62 -11.26 21.73
N GLN A 89 -10.54 -10.12 22.42
CA GLN A 89 -11.59 -9.09 22.50
C GLN A 89 -11.36 -7.95 21.49
N GLY A 90 -10.30 -8.02 20.68
CA GLY A 90 -9.93 -6.99 19.72
C GLY A 90 -9.23 -5.77 20.32
N ARG A 91 -8.81 -5.84 21.58
CA ARG A 91 -8.08 -4.77 22.25
C ARG A 91 -6.59 -4.91 21.98
N THR A 92 -5.89 -3.80 21.83
CA THR A 92 -4.44 -3.81 21.60
C THR A 92 -3.70 -4.34 22.83
N TYR A 93 -3.01 -5.48 22.67
CA TYR A 93 -2.19 -6.11 23.71
C TYR A 93 -0.72 -5.64 23.65
N ALA A 94 -0.22 -5.43 22.43
CA ALA A 94 1.10 -4.86 22.17
C ALA A 94 1.14 -4.15 20.82
N GLU A 95 1.99 -3.15 20.69
CA GLU A 95 2.23 -2.46 19.42
C GLU A 95 3.65 -1.91 19.36
N THR A 96 4.13 -1.67 18.15
CA THR A 96 5.41 -1.00 17.93
C THR A 96 5.36 0.43 18.50
N PRO A 97 6.37 0.88 19.27
CA PRO A 97 6.38 2.22 19.86
C PRO A 97 6.23 3.34 18.83
N GLY A 98 5.28 4.26 19.06
CA GLY A 98 5.00 5.39 18.17
C GLY A 98 4.02 5.09 17.02
N MET A 99 3.52 3.84 16.93
CA MET A 99 2.47 3.46 15.99
C MET A 99 1.18 4.24 16.24
N ASP A 100 0.75 4.41 17.49
CA ASP A 100 -0.44 5.17 17.90
C ASP A 100 -0.53 6.57 17.27
N ARG A 101 0.60 7.28 17.19
CA ARG A 101 0.66 8.64 16.61
C ARG A 101 0.39 8.64 15.11
N LEU A 102 0.86 7.61 14.40
CA LEU A 102 0.77 7.51 12.94
C LEU A 102 -0.39 6.64 12.46
N LEU A 103 -0.87 5.70 13.27
CA LEU A 103 -1.91 4.72 12.97
C LEU A 103 -2.71 4.41 14.27
N PRO A 104 -3.59 5.31 14.72
CA PRO A 104 -4.45 5.15 15.87
C PRO A 104 -5.38 3.94 15.69
N PRO A 105 -5.76 3.26 16.77
CA PRO A 105 -6.62 2.07 16.69
C PRO A 105 -7.98 2.35 16.03
N GLU A 106 -8.48 3.58 16.08
CA GLU A 106 -9.81 3.96 15.58
C GLU A 106 -9.94 3.90 14.05
N ILE A 107 -8.82 3.92 13.31
CA ILE A 107 -8.85 3.83 11.84
C ILE A 107 -9.01 2.38 11.37
N PHE A 108 -8.74 1.41 12.25
CA PHE A 108 -8.82 0.00 11.96
C PHE A 108 -10.25 -0.49 12.20
N PRO A 109 -10.79 -1.38 11.35
CA PRO A 109 -12.05 -2.05 11.64
C PRO A 109 -11.92 -2.82 12.96
N LEU A 110 -13.02 -2.88 13.73
CA LEU A 110 -13.06 -3.67 14.96
C LEU A 110 -12.62 -5.11 14.65
N ALA A 111 -11.83 -5.72 15.53
CA ALA A 111 -11.25 -7.05 15.29
C ALA A 111 -12.27 -8.12 14.90
N GLN A 112 -13.50 -8.02 15.41
CA GLN A 112 -14.63 -8.92 15.07
C GLN A 112 -15.10 -8.79 13.60
N GLN A 113 -14.82 -7.67 12.93
CA GLN A 113 -15.05 -7.50 11.49
C GLN A 113 -13.79 -7.85 10.66
N SER A 114 -12.61 -7.82 11.30
CA SER A 114 -11.33 -8.17 10.66
C SER A 114 -11.15 -9.66 10.44
N SER A 115 -11.71 -10.53 11.30
CA SER A 115 -11.75 -12.00 11.06
C SER A 115 -12.57 -12.38 9.82
N VAL A 116 -13.51 -11.52 9.41
CA VAL A 116 -14.27 -11.66 8.15
C VAL A 116 -13.50 -11.08 6.96
N ALA A 117 -12.53 -10.19 7.20
CA ALA A 117 -11.65 -9.58 6.21
C ALA A 117 -10.25 -10.24 6.17
N VAL A 118 -10.11 -11.45 6.71
CA VAL A 118 -8.88 -12.25 6.64
C VAL A 118 -8.53 -12.45 5.16
N GLY A 119 -7.39 -11.88 4.76
CA GLY A 119 -6.86 -11.94 3.40
C GLY A 119 -7.16 -10.73 2.49
N GLY A 120 -7.98 -9.77 2.92
CA GLY A 120 -8.29 -8.57 2.14
C GLY A 120 -7.33 -7.41 2.43
N ARG A 121 -6.39 -7.12 1.52
CA ARG A 121 -5.55 -5.90 1.63
C ARG A 121 -6.44 -4.66 1.64
N LYS A 122 -6.27 -3.80 2.65
CA LYS A 122 -6.95 -2.50 2.70
C LYS A 122 -5.94 -1.38 2.82
N ASP A 123 -5.97 -0.46 1.85
CA ASP A 123 -5.06 0.66 1.77
C ASP A 123 -5.64 1.86 2.54
N TYR A 124 -4.84 2.47 3.41
CA TYR A 124 -5.18 3.62 4.24
C TYR A 124 -4.31 4.82 3.86
N HIS A 125 -4.95 5.97 3.69
CA HIS A 125 -4.28 7.22 3.39
C HIS A 125 -4.25 8.10 4.64
N ARG A 126 -3.05 8.57 5.02
CA ARG A 126 -2.88 9.57 6.06
C ARG A 126 -1.84 10.61 5.64
N GLY A 127 -2.31 11.83 5.40
CA GLY A 127 -1.47 12.89 4.84
C GLY A 127 -0.90 12.48 3.48
N ALA A 128 0.42 12.60 3.33
CA ALA A 128 1.14 12.17 2.12
C ALA A 128 1.57 10.69 2.14
N LYS A 129 1.16 9.90 3.16
CA LYS A 129 1.60 8.51 3.33
C LYS A 129 0.46 7.53 3.07
N LEU A 130 0.80 6.44 2.38
CA LEU A 130 -0.07 5.29 2.10
C LEU A 130 0.39 4.11 2.95
N PHE A 131 -0.56 3.43 3.58
CA PHE A 131 -0.33 2.28 4.45
C PHE A 131 -1.18 1.11 3.98
N SER A 132 -0.59 -0.07 3.84
CA SER A 132 -1.32 -1.30 3.53
C SER A 132 -1.54 -2.10 4.81
N LEU A 133 -2.79 -2.44 5.11
CA LEU A 133 -3.16 -3.30 6.23
C LEU A 133 -3.39 -4.74 5.77
N ILE A 134 -2.81 -5.67 6.50
CA ILE A 134 -3.09 -7.12 6.41
C ILE A 134 -3.36 -7.61 7.82
N ALA A 135 -4.43 -8.39 7.99
CA ALA A 135 -4.80 -9.05 9.24
C ALA A 135 -4.77 -10.57 9.06
N PHE A 136 -4.27 -11.28 10.07
CA PHE A 136 -4.23 -12.74 10.14
C PHE A 136 -4.58 -13.18 11.57
N ASP A 137 -5.23 -14.34 11.66
CA ASP A 137 -5.55 -15.03 12.92
C ASP A 137 -4.45 -16.03 13.31
#